data_AF-A0A3N4AMT9-F1
#
_entry.id   AF-A0A3N4AMT9-F1
#
_cell.length_a   1.000
_cell.length_b   1.000
_cell.length_c   1.000
_cell.angle_alpha   90.00
_cell.angle_beta   90.00
_cell.angle_gamma   90.00
#
_symmetry.space_group_name_H-M   'P 1'
#
loop_
_entity.id
_entity.type
_entity.pdbx_description
1 polymer ?
#
loop_
_entity_poly.entity_id
_entity_poly.type
_entity_poly.pdbx_seq_one_letter_code
_entity_poly.pdbx_strand_id
1 'polypeptide(L)'
;MPQNPAPRSAKRPFRLSALITLTTLLLTGTLLTLFQYHQLSRVMLSTSAELFERLNVQVETQLKILYQPPSQSLNLLSLGDLAKTRELSERLPHLPSFAQVLQDNPQLNSVYVGWPDGDYLMLRPLLAADNQNRFDAPEQASLMAWHVQNENGERSVTFLFMSQQLSIIEARLMADDGFDPRKRPWYIQAQKADEQIATLPYSFFSTRQFGTTLAKRAPNGAVFGADLTLGMLSKTLHEQRITPSSKLLIYSGDGTVIAYQDIQRLQHTAQANDLSLKRFNQLGSTLLAALAMDGYRQERRITRELEGRNWIIQQQRIGLRGIQDTYLAVLVPEDELLADAYRIRSQSIWLSVAIFLVLLPILWFAGRLRRQPDFK
;
A
#
# COMPACT_ATOMS: atom_id res chain seq x y z
N MET A 1 -3.20 -55.06 85.36
CA MET A 1 -2.32 -55.38 84.22
C MET A 1 -2.70 -56.76 83.70
N PRO A 2 -2.67 -57.04 82.38
CA PRO A 2 -2.19 -56.20 81.30
C PRO A 2 -3.31 -55.64 80.39
N GLN A 3 -2.93 -54.63 79.63
CA GLN A 3 -3.72 -53.82 78.72
C GLN A 3 -3.87 -54.54 77.37
N ASN A 4 -5.02 -54.40 76.72
CA ASN A 4 -5.20 -54.74 75.31
C ASN A 4 -5.52 -53.43 74.56
N PRO A 5 -4.64 -52.89 73.68
CA PRO A 5 -4.94 -51.68 72.94
C PRO A 5 -5.79 -52.00 71.70
N ALA A 6 -6.99 -51.45 71.62
CA ALA A 6 -7.78 -51.42 70.41
C ALA A 6 -7.12 -50.53 69.33
N PRO A 7 -7.24 -50.86 68.03
CA PRO A 7 -6.47 -50.22 66.97
C PRO A 7 -6.97 -48.80 66.70
N ARG A 8 -6.05 -47.84 66.57
CA ARG A 8 -6.32 -46.47 66.11
C ARG A 8 -6.92 -46.51 64.70
N SER A 9 -8.20 -46.17 64.57
CA SER A 9 -8.86 -46.04 63.27
C SER A 9 -8.27 -44.89 62.46
N ALA A 10 -7.99 -45.19 61.20
CA ALA A 10 -7.25 -44.34 60.28
C ALA A 10 -8.05 -43.09 59.86
N LYS A 11 -7.77 -41.94 60.49
CA LYS A 11 -8.18 -40.59 60.00
C LYS A 11 -7.36 -40.11 58.77
N ARG A 12 -6.99 -41.02 57.86
CA ARG A 12 -6.15 -40.73 56.67
C ARG A 12 -6.85 -40.72 55.29
N PRO A 13 -8.04 -41.30 55.03
CA PRO A 13 -8.55 -41.38 53.65
C PRO A 13 -9.04 -40.01 53.11
N PHE A 14 -9.52 -39.12 53.99
CA PHE A 14 -10.15 -37.86 53.56
C PHE A 14 -9.16 -36.76 53.17
N ARG A 15 -7.97 -36.73 53.81
CA ARG A 15 -6.89 -35.83 53.37
C ARG A 15 -6.35 -36.24 52.00
N LEU A 16 -6.35 -37.54 51.73
CA LEU A 16 -5.94 -38.10 50.45
C LEU A 16 -6.94 -37.71 49.35
N SER A 17 -8.25 -37.90 49.58
CA SER A 17 -9.27 -37.57 48.57
C SER A 17 -9.33 -36.08 48.24
N ALA A 18 -9.18 -35.19 49.23
CA ALA A 18 -9.13 -33.74 49.02
C ALA A 18 -7.84 -33.28 48.31
N LEU A 19 -6.71 -33.93 48.62
CA LEU A 19 -5.45 -33.67 47.92
C LEU A 19 -5.55 -34.12 46.47
N ILE A 20 -6.12 -35.31 46.22
CA ILE A 20 -6.32 -35.86 44.88
C ILE A 20 -7.20 -34.93 44.04
N THR A 21 -8.38 -34.52 44.52
CA THR A 21 -9.26 -33.60 43.76
C THR A 21 -8.59 -32.27 43.47
N LEU A 22 -7.81 -31.72 44.41
CA LEU A 22 -7.05 -30.49 44.23
C LEU A 22 -5.97 -30.66 43.14
N THR A 23 -5.19 -31.74 43.19
CA THR A 23 -4.18 -32.02 42.16
C THR A 23 -4.83 -32.26 40.81
N THR A 24 -5.92 -33.01 40.73
CA THR A 24 -6.61 -33.28 39.45
C THR A 24 -7.11 -31.98 38.83
N LEU A 25 -7.69 -31.07 39.63
CA LEU A 25 -8.19 -29.77 39.17
C LEU A 25 -7.06 -28.86 38.66
N LEU A 26 -5.93 -28.81 39.38
CA LEU A 26 -4.74 -28.07 38.95
C LEU A 26 -4.16 -28.63 37.66
N LEU A 27 -4.12 -29.96 37.53
CA LEU A 27 -3.52 -30.65 36.40
C LEU A 27 -4.40 -30.50 35.14
N THR A 28 -5.73 -30.64 35.26
CA THR A 28 -6.65 -30.32 34.14
C THR A 28 -6.65 -28.84 33.79
N GLY A 29 -6.58 -27.93 34.77
CA GLY A 29 -6.42 -26.50 34.54
C GLY A 29 -5.20 -26.14 33.71
N THR A 30 -4.06 -26.67 34.11
CA THR A 30 -2.78 -26.45 33.45
C THR A 30 -2.77 -27.05 32.04
N LEU A 31 -3.29 -28.27 31.88
CA LEU A 31 -3.45 -28.93 30.58
C LEU A 31 -4.37 -28.14 29.65
N LEU A 32 -5.51 -27.64 30.14
CA LEU A 32 -6.42 -26.82 29.36
C LEU A 32 -5.77 -25.51 28.93
N THR A 33 -5.02 -24.86 29.82
CA THR A 33 -4.32 -23.61 29.52
C THR A 33 -3.21 -23.82 28.47
N LEU A 34 -2.45 -24.91 28.58
CA LEU A 34 -1.44 -25.31 27.59
C LEU A 34 -2.05 -25.71 26.24
N PHE A 35 -3.16 -26.45 26.27
CA PHE A 35 -3.89 -26.84 25.06
C PHE A 35 -4.47 -25.61 24.35
N GLN A 36 -5.08 -24.69 25.10
CA GLN A 36 -5.63 -23.45 24.58
C GLN A 36 -4.52 -22.55 24.02
N TYR A 37 -3.33 -22.54 24.65
CA TYR A 37 -2.14 -21.86 24.12
C TYR A 37 -1.72 -22.40 22.75
N HIS A 38 -1.66 -23.72 22.60
CA HIS A 38 -1.31 -24.34 21.32
C HIS A 38 -2.40 -24.17 20.26
N GLN A 39 -3.68 -24.29 20.62
CA GLN A 39 -4.77 -24.19 19.65
C GLN A 39 -5.00 -22.77 19.15
N LEU A 40 -4.95 -21.76 20.03
CA LEU A 40 -5.16 -20.38 19.62
C LEU A 40 -4.08 -19.92 18.64
N SER A 41 -2.84 -20.37 18.85
CA SER A 41 -1.71 -20.08 17.95
C SER A 41 -1.91 -20.72 16.57
N ARG A 42 -2.43 -21.96 16.49
CA ARG A 42 -2.67 -22.65 15.21
C ARG A 42 -3.85 -22.07 14.43
N VAL A 43 -4.96 -21.76 15.10
CA VAL A 43 -6.15 -21.18 14.47
C VAL A 43 -5.88 -19.78 13.93
N MET A 44 -5.01 -19.00 14.57
CA MET A 44 -4.71 -17.65 14.12
C MET A 44 -3.74 -17.57 12.95
N LEU A 45 -2.86 -18.56 12.75
CA LEU A 45 -2.05 -18.65 11.53
C LEU A 45 -2.91 -18.85 10.27
N SER A 46 -4.03 -19.58 10.38
CA SER A 46 -5.04 -19.64 9.32
C SER A 46 -5.79 -18.32 9.16
N THR A 47 -6.10 -17.59 10.24
CA THR A 47 -6.71 -16.25 10.16
C THR A 47 -5.78 -15.24 9.48
N SER A 48 -4.47 -15.31 9.72
CA SER A 48 -3.49 -14.48 8.99
C SER A 48 -3.58 -14.71 7.48
N ALA A 49 -3.84 -15.95 7.04
CA ALA A 49 -4.00 -16.24 5.61
C ALA A 49 -5.16 -15.45 4.99
N GLU A 50 -6.32 -15.48 5.64
CA GLU A 50 -7.49 -14.72 5.19
C GLU A 50 -7.25 -13.22 5.22
N LEU A 51 -6.53 -12.70 6.23
CA LEU A 51 -6.19 -11.28 6.32
C LEU A 51 -5.32 -10.84 5.14
N PHE A 52 -4.31 -11.62 4.79
CA PHE A 52 -3.46 -11.31 3.64
C PHE A 52 -4.22 -11.40 2.32
N GLU A 53 -5.04 -12.43 2.13
CA GLU A 53 -5.88 -12.53 0.92
C GLU A 53 -6.84 -11.35 0.79
N ARG A 54 -7.47 -10.93 1.89
CA ARG A 54 -8.31 -9.73 1.91
C ARG A 54 -7.51 -8.48 1.56
N LEU A 55 -6.31 -8.32 2.12
CA LEU A 55 -5.46 -7.19 1.78
C LEU A 55 -5.05 -7.20 0.30
N ASN A 56 -4.68 -8.35 -0.24
CA ASN A 56 -4.31 -8.48 -1.65
C ASN A 56 -5.46 -8.02 -2.55
N VAL A 57 -6.67 -8.53 -2.31
CA VAL A 57 -7.87 -8.12 -3.04
C VAL A 57 -8.14 -6.63 -2.86
N GLN A 58 -7.95 -6.09 -1.65
CA GLN A 58 -8.16 -4.68 -1.35
C GLN A 58 -7.15 -3.77 -2.07
N VAL A 59 -5.86 -4.12 -2.05
CA VAL A 59 -4.80 -3.37 -2.76
C VAL A 59 -5.02 -3.44 -4.27
N GLU A 60 -5.33 -4.61 -4.83
CA GLU A 60 -5.65 -4.74 -6.25
C GLU A 60 -6.87 -3.91 -6.65
N THR A 61 -7.92 -3.93 -5.82
CA THR A 61 -9.13 -3.13 -6.05
C THR A 61 -8.80 -1.64 -6.03
N GLN A 62 -8.00 -1.21 -5.06
CA GLN A 62 -7.59 0.19 -4.96
C GLN A 62 -6.71 0.63 -6.14
N LEU A 63 -5.81 -0.23 -6.61
CA LEU A 63 -5.04 0.02 -7.83
C LEU A 63 -5.95 0.08 -9.06
N LYS A 64 -6.95 -0.79 -9.17
CA LYS A 64 -7.94 -0.71 -10.26
C LYS A 64 -8.68 0.64 -10.22
N ILE A 65 -9.14 1.07 -9.05
CA ILE A 65 -9.80 2.39 -8.87
C ILE A 65 -8.86 3.53 -9.25
N LEU A 66 -7.55 3.41 -8.96
CA LEU A 66 -6.58 4.45 -9.27
C LEU A 66 -6.31 4.59 -10.77
N TYR A 67 -6.19 3.47 -11.50
CA TYR A 67 -5.76 3.45 -12.91
C TYR A 67 -6.92 3.40 -13.90
N GLN A 68 -8.02 2.68 -13.61
CA GLN A 68 -9.05 2.38 -14.59
C GLN A 68 -9.90 3.59 -15.03
N PRO A 69 -10.36 4.49 -14.13
CA PRO A 69 -11.14 5.65 -14.55
C PRO A 69 -10.33 6.61 -15.46
N PRO A 70 -9.08 7.01 -15.14
CA PRO A 70 -8.26 7.80 -16.06
C PRO A 70 -8.05 7.12 -17.41
N SER A 71 -7.87 5.80 -17.39
CA SER A 71 -7.71 4.98 -18.58
C SER A 71 -8.92 5.08 -19.51
N GLN A 72 -10.12 4.93 -18.95
CA GLN A 72 -11.37 5.07 -19.70
C GLN A 72 -11.53 6.47 -20.29
N SER A 73 -11.21 7.51 -19.51
CA SER A 73 -11.21 8.89 -19.98
C SER A 73 -10.25 9.12 -21.16
N LEU A 74 -9.02 8.59 -21.11
CA LEU A 74 -8.07 8.70 -22.21
C LEU A 74 -8.55 7.98 -23.48
N ASN A 75 -9.18 6.81 -23.33
CA ASN A 75 -9.76 6.10 -24.47
C ASN A 75 -10.82 6.96 -25.17
N LEU A 76 -11.70 7.62 -24.41
CA LEU A 76 -12.70 8.54 -24.99
C LEU A 76 -12.06 9.77 -25.63
N LEU A 77 -11.08 10.41 -24.97
CA LEU A 77 -10.35 11.55 -25.54
C LEU A 77 -9.66 11.20 -26.86
N SER A 78 -9.11 9.98 -26.97
CA SER A 78 -8.40 9.51 -28.17
C SER A 78 -9.29 9.35 -29.41
N LEU A 79 -10.61 9.30 -29.22
CA LEU A 79 -11.61 9.23 -30.30
C LEU A 79 -12.10 10.61 -30.76
N GLY A 80 -11.79 11.67 -30.00
CA GLY A 80 -12.22 13.03 -30.31
C GLY A 80 -11.41 13.72 -31.40
N ASP A 81 -11.86 14.92 -31.80
CA ASP A 81 -11.25 15.67 -32.90
C ASP A 81 -9.98 16.44 -32.54
N LEU A 82 -9.65 16.58 -31.25
CA LEU A 82 -8.43 17.30 -30.81
C LEU A 82 -7.18 16.77 -31.50
N ALA A 83 -7.08 15.45 -31.70
CA ALA A 83 -5.94 14.84 -32.35
C ALA A 83 -5.71 15.39 -33.77
N LYS A 84 -6.75 15.87 -34.47
CA LYS A 84 -6.70 16.37 -35.85
C LYS A 84 -6.32 17.86 -35.96
N THR A 85 -6.28 18.58 -34.85
CA THR A 85 -5.96 20.02 -34.79
C THR A 85 -4.48 20.28 -35.01
N ARG A 86 -4.15 21.49 -35.48
CA ARG A 86 -2.78 21.93 -35.80
C ARG A 86 -2.34 23.12 -34.97
N GLU A 87 -3.23 24.07 -34.75
CA GLU A 87 -2.89 25.35 -34.11
C GLU A 87 -3.46 25.46 -32.70
N LEU A 88 -2.90 26.38 -31.90
CA LEU A 88 -3.38 26.63 -30.55
C LEU A 88 -4.86 27.06 -30.53
N SER A 89 -5.28 27.90 -31.46
CA SER A 89 -6.66 28.39 -31.59
C SER A 89 -7.68 27.26 -31.74
N GLU A 90 -7.33 26.21 -32.49
CA GLU A 90 -8.14 25.00 -32.69
C GLU A 90 -8.10 24.07 -31.47
N ARG A 91 -6.99 24.08 -30.72
CA ARG A 91 -6.77 23.22 -29.55
C ARG A 91 -7.48 23.73 -28.29
N LEU A 92 -7.53 25.05 -28.08
CA LEU A 92 -8.12 25.67 -26.88
C LEU A 92 -9.56 25.24 -26.60
N PRO A 93 -10.48 25.14 -27.59
CA PRO A 93 -11.84 24.67 -27.37
C PRO A 93 -11.96 23.25 -26.79
N HIS A 94 -10.90 22.45 -26.82
CA HIS A 94 -10.89 21.09 -26.26
C HIS A 94 -10.39 21.01 -24.81
N LEU A 95 -9.84 22.09 -24.26
CA LEU A 95 -9.39 22.13 -22.86
C LEU A 95 -10.48 21.81 -21.83
N PRO A 96 -11.78 22.14 -22.02
CA PRO A 96 -12.84 21.68 -21.13
C PRO A 96 -12.87 20.17 -20.93
N SER A 97 -12.58 19.38 -21.97
CA SER A 97 -12.51 17.92 -21.85
C SER A 97 -11.34 17.49 -20.96
N PHE A 98 -10.19 18.17 -21.03
CA PHE A 98 -9.04 17.86 -20.18
C PHE A 98 -9.31 18.24 -18.73
N ALA A 99 -9.94 19.41 -18.52
CA ALA A 99 -10.35 19.87 -17.20
C ALA A 99 -11.35 18.90 -16.54
N GLN A 100 -12.33 18.41 -17.31
CA GLN A 100 -13.27 17.41 -16.83
C GLN A 100 -12.58 16.11 -16.41
N VAL A 101 -11.61 15.61 -17.21
CA VAL A 101 -10.84 14.42 -16.83
C VAL A 101 -10.07 14.65 -15.53
N LEU A 102 -9.43 15.81 -15.36
CA LEU A 102 -8.73 16.15 -14.11
C LEU A 102 -9.68 16.27 -12.91
N GLN A 103 -10.90 16.78 -13.13
CA GLN A 103 -11.92 16.93 -12.09
C GLN A 103 -12.47 15.58 -11.62
N ASP A 104 -12.77 14.67 -12.55
CA ASP A 104 -13.28 13.33 -12.26
C ASP A 104 -12.19 12.39 -11.71
N ASN A 105 -10.92 12.73 -11.96
CA ASN A 105 -9.77 11.93 -11.57
C ASN A 105 -8.75 12.77 -10.77
N PRO A 106 -9.07 13.15 -9.52
CA PRO A 106 -8.23 14.04 -8.69
C PRO A 106 -6.85 13.45 -8.34
N GLN A 107 -6.63 12.15 -8.60
CA GLN A 107 -5.32 11.51 -8.48
C GLN A 107 -4.32 11.92 -9.58
N LEU A 108 -4.81 12.46 -10.70
CA LEU A 108 -3.99 12.86 -11.84
C LEU A 108 -3.29 14.19 -11.58
N ASN A 109 -2.03 14.28 -11.97
CA ASN A 109 -1.25 15.52 -11.89
C ASN A 109 -1.31 16.34 -13.19
N SER A 110 -1.65 15.70 -14.31
CA SER A 110 -1.75 16.31 -15.63
C SER A 110 -2.47 15.38 -16.62
N VAL A 111 -3.05 15.99 -17.65
CA VAL A 111 -3.55 15.30 -18.86
C VAL A 111 -2.99 16.04 -20.07
N TYR A 112 -2.56 15.31 -21.09
CA TYR A 112 -1.88 15.91 -22.23
C TYR A 112 -2.01 15.08 -23.50
N VAL A 113 -1.60 15.69 -24.61
CA VAL A 113 -1.46 15.06 -25.92
C VAL A 113 -0.15 15.51 -26.55
N GLY A 114 0.53 14.60 -27.24
CA GLY A 114 1.67 14.89 -28.10
C GLY A 114 1.42 14.39 -29.52
N TRP A 115 1.88 15.15 -30.50
CA TRP A 115 1.70 14.86 -31.92
C TRP A 115 3.00 14.37 -32.59
N PRO A 116 2.90 13.73 -33.78
CA PRO A 116 4.07 13.22 -34.53
C PRO A 116 5.08 14.29 -34.95
N ASP A 117 4.65 15.53 -35.16
CA ASP A 117 5.47 16.69 -35.48
C ASP A 117 6.28 17.24 -34.28
N GLY A 118 5.95 16.79 -33.07
CA GLY A 118 6.57 17.22 -31.82
C GLY A 118 5.76 18.28 -31.07
N ASP A 119 4.58 18.66 -31.57
CA ASP A 119 3.66 19.52 -30.85
C ASP A 119 3.17 18.85 -29.56
N TYR A 120 2.81 19.68 -28.61
CA TYR A 120 2.40 19.23 -27.29
C TYR A 120 1.38 20.16 -26.66
N LEU A 121 0.38 19.59 -25.98
CA LEU A 121 -0.53 20.34 -25.13
C LEU A 121 -0.76 19.55 -23.84
N MET A 122 -0.44 20.15 -22.71
CA MET A 122 -0.77 19.66 -21.37
C MET A 122 -1.70 20.61 -20.68
N LEU A 123 -2.63 20.07 -19.90
CA LEU A 123 -3.35 20.80 -18.86
C LEU A 123 -2.98 20.19 -17.50
N ARG A 124 -2.74 21.04 -16.50
CA ARG A 124 -2.45 20.62 -15.13
C ARG A 124 -3.12 21.49 -14.08
N PRO A 125 -3.49 20.92 -12.92
CA PRO A 125 -3.86 21.69 -11.74
C PRO A 125 -2.66 22.39 -11.10
N LEU A 126 -2.89 23.61 -10.62
CA LEU A 126 -1.94 24.40 -9.83
C LEU A 126 -2.28 24.41 -8.33
N LEU A 127 -3.34 23.74 -7.88
CA LEU A 127 -3.82 23.81 -6.49
C LEU A 127 -2.79 23.41 -5.42
N ALA A 128 -1.76 22.63 -5.79
CA ALA A 128 -0.65 22.32 -4.89
C ALA A 128 0.35 23.49 -4.86
N ALA A 129 0.70 23.97 -3.67
CA ALA A 129 1.66 25.07 -3.48
C ALA A 129 2.99 24.85 -4.21
N ASP A 130 3.47 23.59 -4.28
CA ASP A 130 4.66 23.22 -5.03
C ASP A 130 4.56 23.59 -6.52
N ASN A 131 3.39 23.40 -7.15
CA ASN A 131 3.18 23.76 -8.56
C ASN A 131 3.04 25.27 -8.73
N GLN A 132 2.36 25.99 -7.83
CA GLN A 132 2.27 27.45 -7.89
C GLN A 132 3.65 28.10 -7.86
N ASN A 133 4.48 27.71 -6.89
CA ASN A 133 5.83 28.23 -6.74
C ASN A 133 6.75 27.82 -7.90
N ARG A 134 6.63 26.57 -8.37
CA ARG A 134 7.49 26.04 -9.44
C ARG A 134 7.28 26.76 -10.77
N PHE A 135 6.03 27.10 -11.11
CA PHE A 135 5.70 27.74 -12.37
C PHE A 135 5.58 29.26 -12.26
N ASP A 136 5.83 29.82 -11.07
CA ASP A 136 5.62 31.25 -10.78
C ASP A 136 4.24 31.70 -11.28
N ALA A 137 3.23 30.92 -10.86
CA ALA A 137 1.86 31.07 -11.33
C ALA A 137 1.18 32.24 -10.63
N PRO A 138 0.37 33.04 -11.36
CA PRO A 138 -0.46 34.08 -10.73
C PRO A 138 -1.36 33.49 -9.64
N GLU A 139 -1.57 34.24 -8.54
CA GLU A 139 -2.36 33.76 -7.39
C GLU A 139 -3.78 33.30 -7.77
N GLN A 140 -4.37 33.91 -8.79
CA GLN A 140 -5.72 33.60 -9.26
C GLN A 140 -5.77 32.36 -10.20
N ALA A 141 -4.61 31.85 -10.63
CA ALA A 141 -4.53 30.72 -11.54
C ALA A 141 -4.73 29.39 -10.81
N SER A 142 -5.72 28.64 -11.28
CA SER A 142 -6.03 27.29 -10.76
C SER A 142 -5.52 26.19 -11.69
N LEU A 143 -5.34 26.51 -12.96
CA LEU A 143 -4.91 25.59 -14.01
C LEU A 143 -3.78 26.23 -14.83
N MET A 144 -2.92 25.40 -15.40
CA MET A 144 -1.91 25.81 -16.36
C MET A 144 -1.98 24.90 -17.58
N ALA A 145 -2.06 25.49 -18.77
CA ALA A 145 -1.80 24.79 -20.01
C ALA A 145 -0.35 25.02 -20.45
N TRP A 146 0.35 23.95 -20.79
CA TRP A 146 1.67 24.01 -21.42
C TRP A 146 1.52 23.60 -22.88
N HIS A 147 1.69 24.57 -23.77
CA HIS A 147 1.63 24.35 -25.21
C HIS A 147 3.03 24.48 -25.82
N VAL A 148 3.38 23.53 -26.68
CA VAL A 148 4.57 23.56 -27.53
C VAL A 148 4.10 23.42 -28.96
N GLN A 149 4.51 24.36 -29.81
CA GLN A 149 4.25 24.35 -31.24
C GLN A 149 5.58 24.29 -31.98
N ASN A 150 5.66 23.46 -33.00
CA ASN A 150 6.76 23.39 -33.95
C ASN A 150 6.26 23.85 -35.33
N GLU A 151 6.64 25.06 -35.73
CA GLU A 151 6.28 25.62 -37.02
C GLU A 151 7.55 25.77 -37.88
N ASN A 152 7.66 24.98 -38.95
CA ASN A 152 8.80 25.00 -39.89
C ASN A 152 10.19 24.84 -39.23
N GLY A 153 10.26 24.16 -38.08
CA GLY A 153 11.50 23.97 -37.32
C GLY A 153 11.76 25.03 -36.26
N GLU A 154 10.95 26.09 -36.19
CA GLU A 154 10.95 27.06 -35.11
C GLU A 154 9.96 26.59 -34.02
N ARG A 155 10.46 26.40 -32.80
CA ARG A 155 9.68 25.91 -31.67
C ARG A 155 9.29 27.07 -30.76
N SER A 156 8.00 27.21 -30.51
CA SER A 156 7.48 28.14 -29.50
C SER A 156 6.89 27.38 -28.33
N VAL A 157 7.14 27.90 -27.12
CA VAL A 157 6.65 27.32 -25.87
C VAL A 157 5.85 28.38 -25.14
N THR A 158 4.58 28.08 -24.84
CA THR A 158 3.69 29.01 -24.15
C THR A 158 3.07 28.35 -22.93
N PHE A 159 3.13 29.05 -21.80
CA PHE A 159 2.34 28.72 -20.61
C PHE A 159 1.10 29.61 -20.58
N LEU A 160 -0.07 28.99 -20.49
CA LEU A 160 -1.34 29.68 -20.31
C LEU A 160 -1.84 29.42 -18.90
N PHE A 161 -1.81 30.44 -18.05
CA PHE A 161 -2.36 30.38 -16.70
C PHE A 161 -3.84 30.71 -16.75
N MET A 162 -4.66 29.86 -16.16
CA MET A 162 -6.12 29.90 -16.30
C MET A 162 -6.83 29.82 -14.96
N SER A 163 -8.02 30.42 -14.90
CA SER A 163 -8.96 30.21 -13.79
C SER A 163 -9.54 28.79 -13.83
N GLN A 164 -10.31 28.42 -12.81
CA GLN A 164 -11.03 27.15 -12.78
C GLN A 164 -12.07 27.02 -13.92
N GLN A 165 -12.58 28.15 -14.43
CA GLN A 165 -13.52 28.22 -15.56
C GLN A 165 -12.82 28.28 -16.92
N LEU A 166 -11.50 28.03 -16.95
CA LEU A 166 -10.65 28.06 -18.16
C LEU A 166 -10.53 29.44 -18.82
N SER A 167 -10.83 30.52 -18.10
CA SER A 167 -10.51 31.87 -18.54
C SER A 167 -9.01 32.09 -18.45
N ILE A 168 -8.37 32.54 -19.54
CA ILE A 168 -6.93 32.86 -19.56
C ILE A 168 -6.71 34.11 -18.70
N ILE A 169 -5.85 33.98 -17.68
CA ILE A 169 -5.42 35.06 -16.79
C ILE A 169 -4.12 35.67 -17.32
N GLU A 170 -3.17 34.81 -17.71
CA GLU A 170 -1.88 35.21 -18.26
C GLU A 170 -1.44 34.21 -19.33
N ALA A 171 -0.84 34.72 -20.41
CA ALA A 171 -0.13 33.93 -21.41
C ALA A 171 1.35 34.35 -21.39
N ARG A 172 2.23 33.41 -21.10
CA ARG A 172 3.67 33.65 -20.94
C ARG A 172 4.45 32.86 -21.98
N LEU A 173 5.18 33.58 -22.83
CA LEU A 173 6.13 32.97 -23.75
C LEU A 173 7.36 32.50 -22.96
N MET A 174 7.76 31.26 -23.16
CA MET A 174 8.89 30.62 -22.49
C MET A 174 10.02 30.37 -23.48
N ALA A 175 11.26 30.33 -22.98
CA ALA A 175 12.37 29.80 -23.76
C ALA A 175 12.17 28.30 -24.02
N ASP A 176 12.61 27.81 -25.18
CA ASP A 176 12.57 26.36 -25.47
C ASP A 176 13.53 25.63 -24.53
N ASP A 177 12.97 24.75 -23.71
CA ASP A 177 13.68 23.93 -22.73
C ASP A 177 14.10 22.56 -23.32
N GLY A 178 13.83 22.34 -24.61
CA GLY A 178 14.18 21.12 -25.33
C GLY A 178 13.21 19.96 -25.09
N PHE A 179 12.04 20.19 -24.49
CA PHE A 179 11.04 19.15 -24.27
C PHE A 179 10.47 18.58 -25.58
N ASP A 180 10.74 17.32 -25.90
CA ASP A 180 10.13 16.62 -27.04
C ASP A 180 9.28 15.43 -26.54
N PRO A 181 7.94 15.43 -26.76
CA PRO A 181 7.07 14.34 -26.33
C PRO A 181 7.46 13.00 -26.96
N ARG A 182 8.00 13.00 -28.18
CA ARG A 182 8.33 11.78 -28.95
C ARG A 182 9.52 11.02 -28.38
N LYS A 183 10.37 11.70 -27.61
CA LYS A 183 11.51 11.09 -26.91
C LYS A 183 11.12 10.50 -25.55
N ARG A 184 9.86 10.66 -25.13
CA ARG A 184 9.42 10.23 -23.79
C ARG A 184 8.92 8.78 -23.80
N PRO A 185 9.11 8.03 -22.70
CA PRO A 185 8.71 6.62 -22.63
C PRO A 185 7.24 6.38 -22.99
N TRP A 186 6.33 7.25 -22.53
CA TRP A 186 4.90 7.12 -22.75
C TRP A 186 4.52 7.19 -24.23
N TYR A 187 5.15 8.10 -24.98
CA TYR A 187 4.90 8.25 -26.40
C TYR A 187 5.47 7.05 -27.16
N ILE A 188 6.74 6.71 -26.91
CA ILE A 188 7.43 5.61 -27.60
C ILE A 188 6.70 4.27 -27.36
N GLN A 189 6.25 4.01 -26.14
CA GLN A 189 5.56 2.76 -25.81
C GLN A 189 4.15 2.72 -26.41
N ALA A 190 3.37 3.79 -26.31
CA ALA A 190 2.03 3.85 -26.90
C ALA A 190 2.06 3.79 -28.43
N GLN A 191 3.12 4.30 -29.08
CA GLN A 191 3.32 4.14 -30.53
C GLN A 191 3.49 2.68 -30.97
N LYS A 192 3.86 1.78 -30.07
CA LYS A 192 4.06 0.35 -30.38
C LYS A 192 2.89 -0.53 -29.92
N ALA A 193 1.94 0.03 -29.18
CA ALA A 193 0.85 -0.73 -28.57
C ALA A 193 -0.49 -0.38 -29.22
N ASP A 194 -1.32 -1.39 -29.48
CA ASP A 194 -2.67 -1.18 -30.01
C ASP A 194 -3.66 -0.79 -28.91
N GLU A 195 -3.41 -1.31 -27.70
CA GLU A 195 -4.14 -0.97 -26.50
C GLU A 195 -3.46 0.14 -25.71
N GLN A 196 -4.16 0.60 -24.68
CA GLN A 196 -3.60 1.56 -23.74
C GLN A 196 -2.45 0.93 -22.94
N ILE A 197 -1.43 1.73 -22.63
CA ILE A 197 -0.27 1.32 -21.83
C ILE A 197 -0.13 2.17 -20.56
N ALA A 198 0.67 1.68 -19.64
CA ALA A 198 1.18 2.41 -18.49
C ALA A 198 2.69 2.22 -18.47
N THR A 199 3.44 3.29 -18.23
CA THR A 199 4.90 3.26 -18.22
C THR A 199 5.44 2.81 -16.86
N LEU A 200 6.64 2.24 -16.82
CA LEU A 200 7.42 2.23 -15.58
C LEU A 200 7.68 3.68 -15.11
N PRO A 201 7.76 3.94 -13.80
CA PRO A 201 7.93 5.30 -13.36
C PRO A 201 9.23 5.94 -13.86
N TYR A 202 9.16 7.21 -14.22
CA TYR A 202 10.29 7.99 -14.71
C TYR A 202 10.17 9.44 -14.24
N SER A 203 11.25 10.22 -14.33
CA SER A 203 11.19 11.63 -13.96
C SER A 203 10.40 12.41 -15.00
N PHE A 204 9.28 13.01 -14.58
CA PHE A 204 8.48 13.91 -15.40
C PHE A 204 9.26 15.17 -15.73
N PHE A 205 9.13 15.65 -16.96
CA PHE A 205 9.93 16.78 -17.41
C PHE A 205 9.53 18.08 -16.70
N SER A 206 8.22 18.37 -16.64
CA SER A 206 7.70 19.61 -16.05
C SER A 206 7.97 19.72 -14.55
N THR A 207 7.83 18.63 -13.79
CA THR A 207 7.92 18.64 -12.31
C THR A 207 9.17 17.98 -11.73
N ARG A 208 9.95 17.24 -12.52
CA ARG A 208 11.04 16.38 -12.04
C ARG A 208 10.60 15.33 -10.99
N GLN A 209 9.30 15.21 -10.72
CA GLN A 209 8.76 14.17 -9.87
C GLN A 209 8.79 12.84 -10.61
N PHE A 210 9.02 11.76 -9.89
CA PHE A 210 8.81 10.43 -10.44
C PHE A 210 7.32 10.10 -10.51
N GLY A 211 6.93 9.41 -11.56
CA GLY A 211 5.58 8.90 -11.69
C GLY A 211 5.43 8.05 -12.94
N THR A 212 4.27 7.42 -13.05
CA THR A 212 3.86 6.66 -14.24
C THR A 212 2.93 7.50 -15.09
N THR A 213 3.06 7.34 -16.39
CA THR A 213 2.12 7.90 -17.37
C THR A 213 1.27 6.77 -17.93
N LEU A 214 -0.05 6.96 -17.88
CA LEU A 214 -1.02 6.22 -18.70
C LEU A 214 -1.06 6.83 -20.08
N ALA A 215 -0.99 6.03 -21.14
CA ALA A 215 -0.98 6.55 -22.50
C ALA A 215 -1.82 5.74 -23.48
N LYS A 216 -2.51 6.44 -24.38
CA LYS A 216 -3.32 5.88 -25.45
C LYS A 216 -3.02 6.56 -26.78
N ARG A 217 -2.66 5.77 -27.79
CA ARG A 217 -2.50 6.24 -29.17
C ARG A 217 -3.87 6.46 -29.82
N ALA A 218 -4.05 7.63 -30.42
CA ALA A 218 -5.18 7.97 -31.29
C ALA A 218 -4.93 7.46 -32.72
N PRO A 219 -5.98 7.29 -33.55
CA PRO A 219 -5.85 6.72 -34.90
C PRO A 219 -4.87 7.43 -35.83
N ASN A 220 -4.68 8.74 -35.66
CA ASN A 220 -3.78 9.55 -36.49
C ASN A 220 -2.33 9.61 -35.96
N GLY A 221 -2.00 8.82 -34.93
CA GLY A 221 -0.67 8.77 -34.35
C GLY A 221 -0.39 9.82 -33.26
N ALA A 222 -1.33 10.71 -32.94
CA ALA A 222 -1.24 11.49 -31.70
C ALA A 222 -1.34 10.54 -30.49
N VAL A 223 -0.68 10.89 -29.39
CA VAL A 223 -0.73 10.07 -28.16
C VAL A 223 -1.21 10.94 -27.02
N PHE A 224 -2.28 10.48 -26.37
CA PHE A 224 -2.79 11.07 -25.14
C PHE A 224 -2.10 10.45 -23.94
N GLY A 225 -1.79 11.26 -22.95
CA GLY A 225 -1.14 10.86 -21.71
C GLY A 225 -1.81 11.45 -20.47
N ALA A 226 -1.72 10.74 -19.35
CA ALA A 226 -2.11 11.24 -18.05
C ALA A 226 -1.10 10.78 -16.99
N ASP A 227 -0.63 11.72 -16.16
CA ASP A 227 0.42 11.45 -15.18
C ASP A 227 -0.15 11.13 -13.80
N LEU A 228 0.32 10.02 -13.23
CA LEU A 228 0.15 9.63 -11.84
C LEU A 228 1.50 9.71 -11.14
N THR A 229 1.59 10.50 -10.08
CA THR A 229 2.86 10.61 -9.33
C THR A 229 3.11 9.36 -8.49
N LEU A 230 4.39 9.03 -8.32
CA LEU A 230 4.83 7.99 -7.37
C LEU A 230 4.32 8.29 -5.96
N GLY A 231 4.28 9.58 -5.59
CA GLY A 231 3.80 10.02 -4.29
C GLY A 231 2.32 9.69 -4.06
N MET A 232 1.49 9.83 -5.08
CA MET A 232 0.08 9.41 -5.01
C MET A 232 -0.04 7.89 -4.83
N LEU A 233 0.70 7.10 -5.61
CA LEU A 233 0.75 5.64 -5.46
C LEU A 233 1.20 5.21 -4.06
N SER A 234 2.27 5.83 -3.56
CA SER A 234 2.79 5.60 -2.20
C SER A 234 1.78 5.97 -1.12
N LYS A 235 1.06 7.09 -1.27
CA LYS A 235 -0.01 7.49 -0.34
C LYS A 235 -1.13 6.46 -0.31
N THR A 236 -1.57 6.00 -1.48
CA THR A 236 -2.58 4.94 -1.59
C THR A 236 -2.14 3.66 -0.87
N LEU A 237 -0.88 3.23 -1.01
CA LEU A 237 -0.36 2.07 -0.28
C LEU A 237 -0.28 2.31 1.23
N HIS A 238 0.13 3.52 1.65
CA HIS A 238 0.22 3.88 3.07
C HIS A 238 -1.14 3.77 3.78
N GLU A 239 -2.22 4.16 3.09
CA GLU A 239 -3.59 4.05 3.60
C GLU A 239 -4.07 2.60 3.76
N GLN A 240 -3.42 1.63 3.08
CA GLN A 240 -3.72 0.20 3.19
C GLN A 240 -2.85 -0.55 4.23
N ARG A 241 -2.09 0.15 5.08
CA ARG A 241 -1.24 -0.51 6.08
C ARG A 241 -2.06 -1.34 7.07
N ILE A 242 -1.63 -2.58 7.33
CA ILE A 242 -2.31 -3.50 8.26
C ILE A 242 -1.94 -3.17 9.70
N THR A 243 -0.63 -3.01 9.93
CA THR A 243 -0.06 -2.76 11.25
C THR A 243 0.91 -1.58 11.18
N PRO A 244 1.22 -0.91 12.29
CA PRO A 244 2.12 0.26 12.30
C PRO A 244 3.47 0.03 11.60
N SER A 245 4.05 -1.16 11.74
CA SER A 245 5.35 -1.52 11.16
C SER A 245 5.25 -2.39 9.90
N SER A 246 4.03 -2.67 9.41
CA SER A 246 3.86 -3.38 8.13
C SER A 246 4.54 -2.60 7.00
N LYS A 247 4.98 -3.30 5.95
CA LYS A 247 5.61 -2.73 4.76
C LYS A 247 4.90 -3.22 3.51
N LEU A 248 4.31 -2.29 2.77
CA LEU A 248 3.67 -2.53 1.48
C LEU A 248 4.45 -1.85 0.37
N LEU A 249 4.75 -2.60 -0.69
CA LEU A 249 5.48 -2.07 -1.83
C LEU A 249 5.07 -2.77 -3.14
N ILE A 250 5.15 -2.01 -4.22
CA ILE A 250 4.98 -2.50 -5.59
C ILE A 250 6.32 -2.37 -6.29
N TYR A 251 6.72 -3.41 -6.99
CA TYR A 251 8.00 -3.47 -7.67
C TYR A 251 7.91 -4.25 -8.98
N SER A 252 8.82 -3.92 -9.88
CA SER A 252 9.00 -4.58 -11.17
C SER A 252 9.80 -5.88 -11.00
N GLY A 253 9.67 -6.81 -11.96
CA GLY A 253 10.35 -8.12 -11.93
C GLY A 253 11.88 -8.04 -11.99
N ASP A 254 12.47 -6.86 -12.19
CA ASP A 254 13.91 -6.59 -12.06
C ASP A 254 14.32 -6.04 -10.68
N GLY A 255 13.36 -5.88 -9.75
CA GLY A 255 13.55 -5.34 -8.42
C GLY A 255 13.38 -3.83 -8.29
N THR A 256 13.06 -3.11 -9.37
CA THR A 256 12.82 -1.66 -9.35
C THR A 256 11.54 -1.33 -8.61
N VAL A 257 11.60 -0.42 -7.65
CA VAL A 257 10.48 -0.06 -6.77
C VAL A 257 9.59 0.97 -7.47
N ILE A 258 8.34 0.60 -7.70
CA ILE A 258 7.30 1.41 -8.35
C ILE A 258 6.51 2.19 -7.31
N ALA A 259 6.28 1.63 -6.12
CA ALA A 259 5.63 2.35 -5.04
C ALA A 259 6.05 1.74 -3.70
N TYR A 260 6.14 2.57 -2.69
CA TYR A 260 6.45 2.13 -1.33
C TYR A 260 5.71 3.03 -0.34
N GLN A 261 5.07 2.42 0.66
CA GLN A 261 4.30 3.13 1.67
C GLN A 261 5.09 4.19 2.45
N ASP A 262 6.43 4.07 2.52
CA ASP A 262 7.32 5.04 3.12
C ASP A 262 7.94 5.88 2.00
N ILE A 263 7.21 6.94 1.65
CA ILE A 263 7.56 7.86 0.57
C ILE A 263 8.91 8.55 0.81
N GLN A 264 9.27 8.78 2.08
CA GLN A 264 10.52 9.46 2.44
C GLN A 264 11.71 8.61 2.02
N ARG A 265 11.66 7.29 2.18
CA ARG A 265 12.74 6.38 1.72
C ARG A 265 12.90 6.28 0.20
N LEU A 266 11.85 6.65 -0.54
CA LEU A 266 11.90 6.81 -1.99
C LEU A 266 12.49 8.17 -2.38
N GLN A 267 12.17 9.23 -1.63
CA GLN A 267 12.56 10.62 -1.94
C GLN A 267 13.95 11.02 -1.41
N HIS A 268 14.33 10.60 -0.20
CA HIS A 268 15.57 10.98 0.53
C HIS A 268 16.87 10.45 -0.09
N THR A 269 16.80 9.90 -1.28
CA THR A 269 17.96 9.29 -1.95
C THR A 269 17.95 9.59 -3.45
N ALA A 270 16.97 10.40 -3.87
CA ALA A 270 17.03 11.21 -5.08
C ALA A 270 17.71 12.58 -4.81
N GLN A 271 18.35 12.77 -3.64
CA GLN A 271 19.21 13.92 -3.41
C GLN A 271 20.57 13.72 -4.11
N ALA A 272 20.71 14.43 -5.24
CA ALA A 272 21.89 15.20 -5.65
C ALA A 272 22.41 14.94 -7.08
N ASN A 273 22.09 13.84 -7.76
CA ASN A 273 22.40 13.68 -9.20
C ASN A 273 21.81 12.43 -9.89
N ASP A 274 21.15 11.53 -9.16
CA ASP A 274 20.68 10.26 -9.70
C ASP A 274 19.15 10.29 -9.89
N LEU A 275 18.71 10.62 -11.11
CA LEU A 275 17.29 10.59 -11.52
C LEU A 275 16.82 9.15 -11.85
N SER A 276 17.27 8.17 -11.07
CA SER A 276 16.91 6.77 -11.25
C SER A 276 15.97 6.27 -10.15
N LEU A 277 15.11 5.32 -10.53
CA LEU A 277 14.32 4.59 -9.55
C LEU A 277 15.21 3.65 -8.77
N LYS A 278 14.92 3.54 -7.48
CA LYS A 278 15.62 2.60 -6.61
C LYS A 278 15.18 1.17 -6.82
N ARG A 279 16.11 0.26 -6.58
CA ARG A 279 15.84 -1.15 -6.36
C ARG A 279 15.52 -1.46 -4.91
N PHE A 280 14.93 -2.63 -4.72
CA PHE A 280 14.48 -3.17 -3.44
C PHE A 280 15.54 -3.13 -2.32
N ASN A 281 16.79 -3.47 -2.68
CA ASN A 281 17.95 -3.47 -1.78
C ASN A 281 18.50 -2.07 -1.45
N GLN A 282 18.13 -1.05 -2.23
CA GLN A 282 18.54 0.36 -2.03
C GLN A 282 17.54 1.12 -1.13
N LEU A 283 16.54 0.40 -0.60
CA LEU A 283 15.55 0.79 0.42
C LEU A 283 16.10 1.32 1.76
N GLY A 284 17.38 1.08 2.06
CA GLY A 284 17.92 1.26 3.41
C GLY A 284 17.21 0.38 4.46
N SER A 285 16.76 -0.81 4.05
CA SER A 285 16.10 -1.78 4.92
C SER A 285 16.81 -3.13 4.76
N THR A 286 17.45 -3.58 5.83
CA THR A 286 18.03 -4.93 5.99
C THR A 286 17.06 -6.03 5.55
N LEU A 287 15.79 -5.92 5.96
CA LEU A 287 14.70 -6.82 5.58
C LEU A 287 14.51 -6.90 4.05
N LEU A 288 14.46 -5.76 3.35
CA LEU A 288 14.29 -5.73 1.89
C LEU A 288 15.56 -6.19 1.16
N ALA A 289 16.74 -5.90 1.72
CA ALA A 289 18.01 -6.39 1.19
C ALA A 289 18.11 -7.93 1.30
N ALA A 290 17.68 -8.52 2.42
CA ALA A 290 17.62 -9.97 2.60
C ALA A 290 16.66 -10.63 1.61
N LEU A 291 15.51 -10.01 1.34
CA LEU A 291 14.57 -10.53 0.34
C LEU A 291 15.08 -10.39 -1.09
N ALA A 292 15.84 -9.34 -1.39
CA ALA A 292 16.45 -9.16 -2.70
C ALA A 292 17.45 -10.28 -3.06
N MET A 293 18.12 -10.88 -2.06
CA MET A 293 19.05 -11.99 -2.25
C MET A 293 18.34 -13.27 -2.72
N ASP A 294 17.07 -13.46 -2.36
CA ASP A 294 16.28 -14.61 -2.77
C ASP A 294 15.74 -14.44 -4.22
N GLY A 295 15.94 -13.27 -4.82
CA GLY A 295 15.43 -12.90 -6.15
C GLY A 295 14.11 -12.12 -6.12
N TYR A 296 13.83 -11.41 -7.22
CA TYR A 296 12.69 -10.49 -7.32
C TYR A 296 11.41 -11.15 -7.87
N ARG A 297 11.53 -12.18 -8.71
CA ARG A 297 10.38 -12.84 -9.34
C ARG A 297 9.89 -14.00 -8.48
N GLN A 298 9.36 -13.68 -7.30
CA GLN A 298 8.93 -14.67 -6.31
C GLN A 298 7.45 -14.52 -6.02
N GLU A 299 6.72 -15.63 -6.09
CA GLU A 299 5.37 -15.77 -5.56
C GLU A 299 5.43 -16.70 -4.37
N ARG A 300 5.41 -16.13 -3.16
CA ARG A 300 5.66 -16.90 -1.95
C ARG A 300 5.01 -16.27 -0.73
N ARG A 301 4.76 -17.12 0.24
CA ARG A 301 4.43 -16.74 1.61
C ARG A 301 5.36 -17.46 2.56
N ILE A 302 6.18 -16.70 3.28
CA ILE A 302 7.19 -17.23 4.20
C ILE A 302 7.14 -16.46 5.52
N THR A 303 7.53 -17.13 6.60
CA THR A 303 7.87 -16.47 7.86
C THR A 303 9.38 -16.45 7.99
N ARG A 304 9.97 -15.30 8.29
CA ARG A 304 11.41 -15.14 8.45
C ARG A 304 11.72 -14.31 9.69
N GLU A 305 12.63 -14.81 10.52
CA GLU A 305 13.17 -14.05 11.62
C GLU A 305 14.25 -13.09 11.10
N LEU A 306 14.03 -11.79 11.27
CA LEU A 306 14.95 -10.73 10.87
C LEU A 306 14.92 -9.63 11.93
N GLU A 307 16.10 -9.17 12.35
CA GLU A 307 16.27 -8.16 13.40
C GLU A 307 15.60 -8.56 14.74
N GLY A 308 15.63 -9.85 15.07
CA GLY A 308 15.03 -10.39 16.31
C GLY A 308 13.50 -10.38 16.31
N ARG A 309 12.87 -10.21 15.14
CA ARG A 309 11.42 -10.18 14.97
C ARG A 309 11.00 -11.13 13.85
N ASN A 310 9.91 -11.86 14.07
CA ASN A 310 9.32 -12.68 13.02
C ASN A 310 8.50 -11.82 12.06
N TRP A 311 8.80 -11.92 10.78
CA TRP A 311 8.08 -11.26 9.71
C TRP A 311 7.35 -12.29 8.86
N ILE A 312 6.04 -12.09 8.68
CA ILE A 312 5.26 -12.80 7.68
C ILE A 312 5.34 -11.99 6.39
N ILE A 313 5.84 -12.63 5.34
CA ILE A 313 6.18 -11.99 4.08
C ILE A 313 5.37 -12.68 2.99
N GLN A 314 4.58 -11.89 2.26
CA GLN A 314 3.83 -12.34 1.10
C GLN A 314 4.26 -11.54 -0.13
N GLN A 315 4.68 -12.24 -1.18
CA GLN A 315 4.98 -11.66 -2.48
C GLN A 315 4.06 -12.33 -3.50
N GLN A 316 3.35 -11.53 -4.29
CA GLN A 316 2.45 -12.01 -5.32
C GLN A 316 2.55 -11.15 -6.57
N ARG A 317 2.32 -11.75 -7.73
CA ARG A 317 2.25 -11.02 -8.99
C ARG A 317 0.91 -10.29 -9.07
N ILE A 318 0.92 -9.03 -9.48
CA ILE A 318 -0.28 -8.23 -9.70
C ILE A 318 -0.37 -7.78 -11.16
N GLY A 319 -1.59 -7.76 -11.70
CA GLY A 319 -1.85 -7.32 -13.07
C GLY A 319 -2.01 -5.80 -13.16
N LEU A 320 -0.91 -5.06 -13.37
CA LEU A 320 -0.99 -3.65 -13.79
C LEU A 320 -1.03 -3.59 -15.32
N ARG A 321 -2.12 -3.06 -15.89
CA ARG A 321 -2.22 -2.90 -17.36
C ARG A 321 -1.08 -2.01 -17.86
N GLY A 322 -0.25 -2.57 -18.74
CA GLY A 322 0.89 -1.89 -19.36
C GLY A 322 2.25 -2.09 -18.68
N ILE A 323 2.28 -2.57 -17.42
CA ILE A 323 3.54 -2.91 -16.73
C ILE A 323 3.55 -4.41 -16.45
N GLN A 324 4.17 -5.15 -17.36
CA GLN A 324 4.38 -6.59 -17.20
C GLN A 324 5.29 -6.88 -16.00
N ASP A 325 5.12 -8.06 -15.40
CA ASP A 325 5.93 -8.55 -14.28
C ASP A 325 5.95 -7.60 -13.07
N THR A 326 4.79 -7.08 -12.70
CA THR A 326 4.63 -6.29 -11.46
C THR A 326 4.29 -7.19 -10.29
N TYR A 327 4.89 -6.93 -9.12
CA TYR A 327 4.68 -7.69 -7.90
C TYR A 327 4.30 -6.77 -6.74
N LEU A 328 3.40 -7.24 -5.89
CA LEU A 328 3.08 -6.67 -4.58
C LEU A 328 3.83 -7.48 -3.51
N ALA A 329 4.60 -6.80 -2.67
CA ALA A 329 5.13 -7.40 -1.46
C ALA A 329 4.52 -6.75 -0.22
N VAL A 330 4.04 -7.60 0.68
CA VAL A 330 3.46 -7.25 1.97
C VAL A 330 4.27 -7.94 3.05
N LEU A 331 4.85 -7.17 3.95
CA LEU A 331 5.65 -7.67 5.06
C LEU A 331 5.01 -7.18 6.34
N VAL A 332 4.63 -8.10 7.23
CA VAL A 332 3.95 -7.75 8.48
C VAL A 332 4.66 -8.45 9.63
N PRO A 333 4.98 -7.74 10.72
CA PRO A 333 5.49 -8.41 11.89
C PRO A 333 4.43 -9.29 12.54
N GLU A 334 4.82 -10.52 12.88
CA GLU A 334 3.91 -11.54 13.42
C GLU A 334 3.31 -11.11 14.77
N ASP A 335 4.09 -10.50 15.64
CA ASP A 335 3.66 -10.01 16.96
C ASP A 335 2.65 -8.86 16.88
N GLU A 336 2.79 -7.99 15.87
CA GLU A 336 1.82 -6.92 15.59
C GLU A 336 0.52 -7.49 14.99
N LEU A 337 0.64 -8.41 14.02
CA LEU A 337 -0.51 -9.04 13.40
C LEU A 337 -1.35 -9.84 14.41
N LEU A 338 -0.66 -10.45 15.38
CA LEU A 338 -1.26 -11.25 16.45
C LEU A 338 -1.43 -10.46 17.75
N ALA A 339 -1.30 -9.13 17.76
CA ALA A 339 -1.38 -8.36 19.00
C ALA A 339 -2.74 -8.54 19.72
N ASP A 340 -3.84 -8.50 18.96
CA ASP A 340 -5.18 -8.76 19.48
C ASP A 340 -5.34 -10.23 19.95
N ALA A 341 -4.67 -11.17 19.28
CA ALA A 341 -4.58 -12.57 19.71
C ALA A 341 -3.99 -12.70 21.10
N TYR A 342 -2.82 -12.06 21.27
CA TYR A 342 -2.06 -12.12 22.50
C TYR A 342 -2.81 -11.45 23.64
N ARG A 343 -3.60 -10.40 23.37
CA ARG A 343 -4.47 -9.77 24.37
C ARG A 343 -5.59 -10.70 24.82
N ILE A 344 -6.30 -11.37 23.89
CA ILE A 344 -7.35 -12.35 24.24
C ILE A 344 -6.75 -13.53 25.01
N ARG A 345 -5.56 -13.98 24.61
CA ARG A 345 -4.81 -15.02 25.31
C ARG A 345 -4.50 -14.63 26.76
N SER A 346 -3.93 -13.43 26.99
CA SER A 346 -3.54 -13.00 28.33
C SER A 346 -4.76 -12.82 29.24
N GLN A 347 -5.87 -12.30 28.70
CA GLN A 347 -7.14 -12.20 29.41
C GLN A 347 -7.67 -13.59 29.82
N SER A 348 -7.60 -14.58 28.94
CA SER A 348 -8.04 -15.96 29.24
C SER A 348 -7.17 -16.63 30.32
N ILE A 349 -5.86 -16.35 30.33
CA ILE A 349 -4.96 -16.81 31.38
C ILE A 349 -5.31 -16.14 32.72
N TRP A 350 -5.50 -14.82 32.76
CA TRP A 350 -5.87 -14.11 33.99
C TRP A 350 -7.24 -14.54 34.52
N LEU A 351 -8.21 -14.76 33.64
CA LEU A 351 -9.52 -15.28 34.02
C LEU A 351 -9.41 -16.70 34.61
N SER A 352 -8.57 -17.56 34.01
CA SER A 352 -8.31 -18.90 34.53
C SER A 352 -7.66 -18.83 35.91
N VAL A 353 -6.63 -17.99 36.07
CA VAL A 353 -5.97 -17.75 37.36
C VAL A 353 -6.95 -17.23 38.42
N ALA A 354 -7.83 -16.29 38.06
CA ALA A 354 -8.86 -15.78 38.96
C ALA A 354 -9.86 -16.87 39.38
N ILE A 355 -10.33 -17.70 38.44
CA ILE A 355 -11.20 -18.85 38.72
C ILE A 355 -10.50 -19.84 39.67
N PHE A 356 -9.21 -20.11 39.46
CA PHE A 356 -8.43 -20.95 40.37
C PHE A 356 -8.33 -20.32 41.77
N LEU A 357 -8.02 -19.04 41.86
CA LEU A 357 -7.94 -18.31 43.14
C LEU A 357 -9.27 -18.29 43.90
N VAL A 358 -10.42 -18.39 43.22
CA VAL A 358 -11.74 -18.47 43.84
C VAL A 358 -12.12 -19.91 44.22
N LEU A 359 -11.83 -20.90 43.36
CA LEU A 359 -12.15 -22.30 43.62
C LEU A 359 -11.34 -22.89 44.79
N LEU A 360 -10.07 -22.46 44.96
CA LEU A 360 -9.21 -22.90 46.05
C LEU A 360 -9.81 -22.65 47.45
N PRO A 361 -10.22 -21.42 47.81
CA PRO A 361 -10.85 -21.14 49.10
C PRO A 361 -12.23 -21.79 49.23
N ILE A 362 -13.03 -21.90 48.16
CA ILE A 362 -14.33 -22.59 48.21
C ILE A 362 -14.14 -24.07 48.57
N LEU A 363 -13.20 -24.77 47.91
CA LEU A 363 -12.88 -26.16 48.20
C LEU A 363 -12.32 -26.33 49.62
N TRP A 364 -11.48 -25.39 50.06
CA TRP A 364 -10.97 -25.36 51.42
C TRP A 364 -12.08 -25.18 52.46
N PHE A 365 -13.01 -24.25 52.21
CA PHE A 365 -14.12 -23.93 53.12
C PHE A 365 -15.18 -25.04 53.16
N ALA A 366 -15.53 -25.64 52.01
CA ALA A 366 -16.40 -26.81 51.93
C ALA A 366 -15.80 -28.02 52.67
N GLY A 367 -14.48 -28.22 52.54
CA GLY A 367 -13.73 -29.22 53.32
C GLY A 367 -13.68 -28.93 54.82
N ARG A 368 -13.91 -27.68 55.24
CA ARG A 368 -13.98 -27.25 56.64
C ARG A 368 -15.39 -27.37 57.21
N LEU A 369 -16.44 -27.02 56.45
CA LEU A 369 -17.84 -27.12 56.90
C LEU A 369 -18.27 -28.57 57.19
N ARG A 370 -17.84 -29.53 56.36
CA ARG A 370 -18.07 -30.97 56.60
C ARG A 370 -17.29 -31.57 57.78
N ARG A 371 -16.45 -30.78 58.47
CA ARG A 371 -15.75 -31.19 59.70
C ARG A 371 -16.47 -30.79 60.99
N GLN A 372 -17.64 -30.14 60.93
CA GLN A 372 -18.47 -30.04 62.13
C GLN A 372 -19.12 -31.41 62.39
N PRO A 373 -18.82 -32.07 63.52
CA PRO A 373 -19.53 -33.28 63.90
C PRO A 373 -20.97 -32.91 64.23
N ASP A 374 -21.92 -33.75 63.82
CA ASP A 374 -23.28 -33.74 64.34
C ASP A 374 -23.22 -33.65 65.88
N PHE A 375 -23.59 -32.48 66.42
CA PHE A 375 -23.89 -32.36 67.83
C PHE A 375 -25.29 -32.95 68.03
N LYS A 376 -25.35 -34.09 68.73
CA LYS A 376 -26.56 -34.61 69.36
C LYS A 376 -27.14 -33.60 70.34
#